data_AF-A0A349B279-F1
#
_entry.id   AF-A0A349B279-F1
#
_cell.length_a   1.000
_cell.length_b   1.000
_cell.length_c   1.000
_cell.angle_alpha   90.00
_cell.angle_beta   90.00
_cell.angle_gamma   90.00
#
_symmetry.space_group_name_H-M   'P 1'
#
loop_
_entity.id
_entity.type
_entity.pdbx_description
1 polymer ?
#
loop_
_entity_poly.entity_id
_entity_poly.type
_entity_poly.pdbx_seq_one_letter_code
_entity_poly.pdbx_strand_id
1 'polypeptide(L)' 'MSSDPGQGRLQCPYCDSYEIDRLYLASLRVDSCVCTSCGARWDEDASTGEFRGRQSQARTSRTESR' A
#
# COMPACT_ATOMS: atom_id res chain seq x y z
N MET A 1 1.32 -26.20 -6.23
CA MET A 1 1.21 -25.12 -5.22
C MET A 1 2.26 -24.08 -5.55
N SER A 2 1.87 -22.88 -5.99
CA SER A 2 2.82 -21.76 -6.14
C SER A 2 2.74 -20.90 -4.89
N SER A 3 3.30 -21.41 -3.80
CA SER A 3 3.58 -20.61 -2.62
C SER A 3 4.84 -19.83 -2.92
N ASP A 4 4.70 -18.60 -3.43
CA ASP A 4 5.81 -17.65 -3.49
C ASP A 4 6.17 -17.24 -2.04
N PRO A 5 7.33 -17.62 -1.51
CA PRO A 5 7.72 -17.29 -0.14
C PRO A 5 8.33 -15.88 -0.02
N GLY A 6 8.22 -15.04 -1.07
CA GLY A 6 8.83 -13.71 -1.16
C GLY A 6 7.85 -12.55 -0.91
N GLN A 7 6.55 -12.81 -0.69
CA GLN A 7 5.60 -11.80 -0.25
C GLN A 7 5.85 -11.43 1.21
N GLY A 8 6.96 -10.74 1.44
CA GLY A 8 7.26 -10.02 2.68
C GLY A 8 5.97 -9.32 3.12
N ARG A 9 5.63 -9.54 4.38
CA ARG A 9 4.41 -9.06 5.02
C ARG A 9 4.45 -7.54 4.91
N LEU A 10 3.82 -6.97 3.88
CA LEU A 10 3.79 -5.53 3.70
C LEU A 10 3.17 -4.97 4.96
N GLN A 11 3.96 -4.16 5.64
CA GLN A 11 3.59 -3.45 6.83
C GLN A 11 3.40 -2.00 6.41
N CYS A 12 2.30 -1.39 6.83
CA CYS A 12 2.04 -0.01 6.48
C CYS A 12 3.12 0.87 7.12
N PRO A 13 3.91 1.63 6.34
CA PRO A 13 5.00 2.45 6.89
C PRO A 13 4.50 3.66 7.70
N TYR A 14 3.18 3.87 7.79
CA TYR A 14 2.56 5.00 8.45
C TYR A 14 1.88 4.65 9.78
N CYS A 15 1.41 3.41 9.93
CA CYS A 15 0.65 2.98 11.12
C CYS A 15 1.02 1.58 11.61
N ASP A 16 2.00 0.94 10.98
CA ASP A 16 2.50 -0.39 11.30
C ASP A 16 1.45 -1.52 11.20
N SER A 17 0.26 -1.23 10.68
CA SER A 17 -0.77 -2.23 10.42
C SER A 17 -0.41 -3.12 9.23
N TYR A 18 -0.87 -4.38 9.28
CA TYR A 18 -0.73 -5.37 8.21
C TYR A 18 -1.98 -5.47 7.33
N GLU A 19 -3.00 -4.67 7.59
CA GLU A 19 -4.23 -4.61 6.80
C GLU A 19 -3.99 -3.79 5.52
N ILE A 20 -3.41 -4.44 4.51
CA ILE A 20 -2.98 -3.80 3.26
C ILE A 20 -3.60 -4.52 2.06
N ASP A 21 -4.38 -3.77 1.30
CA ASP A 21 -4.87 -4.16 -0.02
C ASP A 21 -3.82 -3.85 -1.07
N ARG A 22 -3.50 -4.82 -1.93
CA ARG A 22 -2.50 -4.69 -2.99
C ARG A 22 -3.14 -4.90 -4.35
N LEU A 23 -2.84 -3.99 -5.26
CA LEU A 23 -3.20 -4.11 -6.67
C LEU A 23 -1.94 -4.07 -7.53
N TYR A 24 -1.61 -5.21 -8.14
CA TYR A 24 -0.47 -5.30 -9.06
C TYR A 24 -0.80 -4.62 -10.39
N LEU A 25 -0.12 -3.52 -10.69
CA LEU A 25 -0.23 -2.78 -11.94
C LEU A 25 0.86 -3.27 -12.91
N ALA A 26 0.57 -4.39 -13.58
CA ALA A 26 1.49 -5.07 -14.49
C ALA A 26 2.08 -4.16 -15.59
N SER A 27 1.34 -3.16 -16.05
CA SER A 27 1.79 -2.18 -17.04
C SER A 27 2.95 -1.30 -16.56
N LEU A 28 3.11 -1.13 -15.25
CA LEU A 28 4.14 -0.30 -14.61
C LEU A 28 5.09 -1.12 -13.72
N ARG A 29 4.90 -2.45 -13.65
CA ARG A 29 5.63 -3.36 -12.74
C ARG A 29 5.65 -2.86 -11.30
N VAL A 30 4.53 -2.32 -10.84
CA VAL A 30 4.42 -1.71 -9.52
C VAL A 30 3.20 -2.28 -8.79
N ASP A 31 3.35 -2.54 -7.50
CA ASP A 31 2.28 -2.90 -6.59
C ASP A 31 1.72 -1.63 -5.94
N SER A 32 0.48 -1.28 -6.29
CA SER A 32 -0.22 -0.17 -5.64
C SER A 32 -0.86 -0.67 -4.36
N CYS A 33 -0.43 -0.12 -3.24
CA CYS A 33 -0.79 -0.56 -1.90
C CYS A 33 -1.70 0.46 -1.21
N VAL A 34 -2.72 -0.03 -0.52
CA VAL A 34 -3.65 0.78 0.28
C VAL A 34 -3.79 0.14 1.65
N CYS A 35 -3.45 0.87 2.71
CA CYS A 35 -3.72 0.43 4.06
C CYS A 35 -5.19 0.68 4.39
N THR A 36 -5.94 -0.37 4.70
CA THR A 36 -7.36 -0.25 5.08
C THR A 36 -7.54 0.21 6.52
N SER A 37 -6.47 0.14 7.34
CA SER A 37 -6.46 0.57 8.74
C SER A 37 -6.37 2.10 8.88
N CYS A 38 -5.39 2.73 8.21
CA CYS A 38 -5.17 4.19 8.27
C CYS A 38 -5.53 4.95 6.98
N GLY A 39 -5.78 4.25 5.87
CA GLY A 39 -6.08 4.86 4.57
C GLY A 39 -4.86 5.31 3.76
N ALA A 40 -3.64 5.09 4.26
CA ALA A 40 -2.43 5.46 3.55
C ALA A 40 -2.27 4.69 2.23
N ARG A 41 -1.66 5.33 1.23
CA ARG A 41 -1.43 4.73 -0.10
C ARG A 41 0.02 4.90 -0.51
N TRP A 42 0.60 3.88 -1.13
CA TRP A 42 1.95 3.94 -1.68
C TRP A 42 2.07 2.97 -2.84
N ASP A 43 3.07 3.20 -3.69
CA ASP A 43 3.42 2.26 -4.74
C ASP A 43 4.75 1.58 -4.38
N GLU A 44 4.90 0.30 -4.67
CA GLU A 44 6.12 -0.48 -4.47
C GLU A 44 6.57 -1.09 -5.80
N ASP A 45 7.83 -0.93 -6.19
CA ASP A 45 8.33 -1.57 -7.41
C ASP A 45 8.33 -3.10 -7.22
N ALA A 46 7.60 -3.80 -8.06
CA ALA A 46 7.42 -5.24 -7.91
C ALA A 46 8.67 -6.05 -8.29
N SER A 47 9.66 -5.43 -8.95
CA SER A 47 10.91 -6.07 -9.35
C SER A 47 12.03 -5.83 -8.35
N THR A 48 12.08 -4.65 -7.72
CA THR A 48 13.16 -4.24 -6.80
C THR A 48 12.73 -4.13 -5.35
N GLY A 49 11.43 -4.07 -5.06
CA GLY A 49 10.87 -3.76 -3.74
C GLY A 49 11.08 -2.30 -3.34
N GLU A 50 11.45 -1.42 -4.28
CA GLU A 50 11.66 -0.01 -3.97
C GLU A 50 10.34 0.69 -3.67
N PHE A 51 10.26 1.26 -2.47
CA PHE A 51 9.13 2.06 -2.05
C PHE A 51 9.09 3.39 -2.81
N ARG A 52 8.04 3.58 -3.62
CA ARG A 52 7.72 4.84 -4.31
C ARG A 52 6.45 5.41 -3.72
N GLY A 53 6.61 6.07 -2.58
CA GLY A 53 5.49 6.67 -1.87
C GLY A 53 4.82 7.79 -2.66
N ARG A 54 3.53 7.63 -2.96
CA ARG A 54 2.64 8.78 -3.17
C ARG A 54 2.24 9.29 -1.81
N GLN A 55 2.89 10.34 -1.30
CA GLN A 55 2.37 11.12 -0.18
C GLN A 55 1.08 11.84 -0.62
N SER A 56 0.02 11.08 -0.89
CA SER A 56 -1.33 11.60 -0.83
C SER A 56 -1.73 11.35 0.60
N GLN A 57 -1.55 12.34 1.47
CA GLN A 57 -2.46 12.44 2.60
C GLN A 57 -3.86 12.48 1.97
N ALA A 58 -4.50 11.33 1.84
CA ALA A 58 -5.94 11.27 1.91
C ALA A 58 -6.24 11.72 3.35
N ARG A 59 -6.15 13.03 3.58
CA ARG A 59 -6.95 13.69 4.58
C ARG A 59 -8.36 13.26 4.23
N THR A 60 -8.81 12.17 4.85
CA THR A 60 -10.21 12.06 5.20
C THR A 60 -10.37 13.20 6.21
N SER A 61 -10.53 14.41 5.69
CA SER A 61 -11.24 15.45 6.40
C SER A 61 -12.60 14.80 6.61
N ARG A 62 -12.73 14.07 7.72
CA ARG A 62 -14.00 13.71 8.29
C ARG A 62 -14.60 15.06 8.68
N THR A 63 -15.18 15.75 7.70
CA THR A 63 -16.10 16.83 7.97
C THR A 63 -17.33 16.11 8.53
N GLU A 64 -17.31 15.90 9.84
CA GLU A 64 -18.55 15.89 10.62
C GLU A 64 -19.23 17.23 10.32
N SER A 65 -20.12 17.22 9.32
CA SER A 65 -21.10 18.28 9.16
C SER A 65 -22.16 18.04 10.22
N ARG A 66 -22.08 18.84 11.29
CA ARG A 66 -23.07 19.00 12.35
C ARG A 66 -24.37 19.59 11.83
#